data_AF-A0A1J5V5Q3-F1
#
_entry.id   AF-A0A1J5V5Q3-F1
#
_cell.length_a   1.000
_cell.length_b   1.000
_cell.length_c   1.000
_cell.angle_alpha   90.00
_cell.angle_beta   90.00
_cell.angle_gamma   90.00
#
_symmetry.space_group_name_H-M   'P 1'
#
loop_
_entity.id
_entity.type
_entity.pdbx_description
1 polymer ?
#
loop_
_entity_poly.entity_id
_entity_poly.type
_entity_poly.pdbx_seq_one_letter_code
_entity_poly.pdbx_strand_id
1 'polypeptide(L)'
;MDAVSTDQLITALFIIGIVAEAMTAAVSAGRMRMDLFGVITLGALTALGGGTVRNLLLGIYPMVWVEKPEYLLLVVVASVLTVRISWLMYQLRRGFLVADAIGLAAFVVVGIQTAIEHGHGFIIACVAALSTGVSGGIIRDVLSDRVPLVFRKELYASAAVIGTVAWWLMMMAGVPEWINVIVTVLLVLGIRLVSLKRGWSLPVYEYDDERVAEIDPKYALTSYFYRRARMVPGARQVYRGIKRIRRPDPRTDPKPDEEADTE
;
A
#
# COMPACT_ATOMS: atom_id res chain seq x y z
N MET A 1 17.66 -6.42 32.82
CA MET A 1 16.57 -7.41 32.62
C MET A 1 16.06 -7.38 31.17
N ASP A 2 16.92 -7.13 30.17
CA ASP A 2 16.49 -6.24 29.06
C ASP A 2 16.66 -6.77 27.61
N ALA A 3 17.16 -8.00 27.41
CA ALA A 3 17.22 -8.61 26.06
C ALA A 3 16.12 -9.68 25.85
N VAL A 4 15.72 -10.37 26.93
CA VAL A 4 14.76 -11.47 26.85
C VAL A 4 13.33 -10.98 26.54
N SER A 5 13.00 -9.69 26.70
CA SER A 5 11.65 -9.16 26.45
C SER A 5 11.39 -8.72 24.99
N THR A 6 12.33 -8.06 24.33
CA THR A 6 12.12 -7.51 22.98
C THR A 6 12.10 -8.62 21.92
N ASP A 7 13.07 -9.54 21.97
CA ASP A 7 13.13 -10.66 21.01
C ASP A 7 11.89 -11.55 21.09
N GLN A 8 11.37 -11.77 22.31
CA GLN A 8 10.12 -12.49 22.54
C GLN A 8 8.93 -11.74 21.95
N LEU A 9 8.91 -10.41 22.06
CA LEU A 9 7.85 -9.57 21.51
C LEU A 9 7.86 -9.58 19.98
N ILE A 10 9.04 -9.44 19.36
CA ILE A 10 9.21 -9.54 17.90
C ILE A 10 8.80 -10.92 17.40
N THR A 11 9.19 -11.98 18.11
CA THR A 11 8.82 -13.36 17.76
C THR A 11 7.30 -13.57 17.88
N ALA A 12 6.68 -13.08 18.95
CA ALA A 12 5.24 -13.16 19.14
C ALA A 12 4.48 -12.39 18.04
N LEU A 13 4.92 -11.18 17.70
CA LEU A 13 4.37 -10.40 16.59
C LEU A 13 4.51 -11.13 15.27
N PHE A 14 5.67 -11.73 15.01
CA PHE A 14 5.90 -12.51 13.80
C PHE A 14 4.93 -13.70 13.70
N ILE A 15 4.76 -14.47 14.78
CA ILE A 15 3.80 -15.60 14.85
C ILE A 15 2.37 -15.10 14.61
N ILE A 16 1.96 -14.02 15.29
CA ILE A 16 0.63 -13.41 15.10
C ILE A 16 0.44 -12.99 13.64
N GLY A 17 1.46 -12.38 13.03
CA GLY A 17 1.42 -11.91 11.65
C GLY A 17 1.27 -13.05 10.65
N ILE A 18 2.11 -14.09 10.73
CA ILE A 18 2.02 -15.23 9.81
C ILE A 18 0.70 -16.00 9.96
N VAL A 19 0.16 -16.10 11.18
CA VAL A 19 -1.14 -16.75 11.42
C VAL A 19 -2.25 -15.90 10.82
N ALA A 20 -2.28 -14.59 11.09
CA ALA A 20 -3.30 -13.69 10.56
C ALA A 20 -3.30 -13.67 9.02
N GLU A 21 -2.12 -13.64 8.40
CA GLU A 21 -1.98 -13.68 6.94
C GLU A 21 -2.31 -15.05 6.32
N ALA A 22 -1.97 -16.15 6.99
CA ALA A 22 -2.40 -17.47 6.55
C ALA A 22 -3.92 -17.61 6.58
N MET A 23 -4.58 -17.04 7.61
CA MET A 23 -6.03 -16.99 7.70
C MET A 23 -6.63 -16.13 6.58
N THR A 24 -6.10 -14.93 6.33
CA THR A 24 -6.61 -14.03 5.26
C THR A 24 -6.48 -14.71 3.88
N ALA A 25 -5.34 -15.33 3.60
CA ALA A 25 -5.10 -16.09 2.38
C ALA A 25 -6.07 -17.27 2.22
N ALA A 26 -6.30 -18.05 3.27
CA ALA A 26 -7.23 -19.18 3.21
C ALA A 26 -8.68 -18.73 2.92
N VAL A 27 -9.11 -17.56 3.42
CA VAL A 27 -10.40 -16.95 3.04
C VAL A 27 -10.44 -16.69 1.53
N SER A 28 -9.36 -16.12 0.99
CA SER A 28 -9.28 -15.73 -0.41
C SER A 28 -9.30 -16.97 -1.33
N ALA A 29 -8.50 -17.98 -0.99
CA ALA A 29 -8.47 -19.27 -1.66
C ALA A 29 -9.84 -19.96 -1.68
N GLY A 30 -10.57 -19.93 -0.57
CA GLY A 30 -11.93 -20.47 -0.49
C GLY A 30 -12.91 -19.80 -1.46
N ARG A 31 -12.78 -18.47 -1.68
CA ARG A 31 -13.61 -17.74 -2.66
C ARG A 31 -13.30 -18.10 -4.10
N MET A 32 -12.07 -18.55 -4.37
CA MET A 32 -11.65 -19.04 -5.68
C MET A 32 -11.93 -20.52 -5.90
N ARG A 33 -12.46 -21.24 -4.89
CA ARG A 33 -12.66 -22.69 -4.95
C ARG A 33 -11.35 -23.46 -5.17
N MET A 34 -10.25 -23.00 -4.58
CA MET A 34 -8.99 -23.75 -4.56
C MET A 34 -9.13 -25.03 -3.73
N ASP A 35 -8.35 -26.05 -4.08
CA ASP A 35 -8.19 -27.27 -3.27
C ASP A 35 -7.34 -27.00 -2.01
N LEU A 36 -7.23 -28.00 -1.13
CA LEU A 36 -6.50 -27.82 0.13
C LEU A 36 -5.02 -27.49 -0.10
N PHE A 37 -4.42 -28.06 -1.14
CA PHE A 37 -3.05 -27.75 -1.52
C PHE A 37 -2.90 -26.28 -1.95
N GLY A 38 -3.81 -25.77 -2.79
CA GLY A 38 -3.85 -24.36 -3.17
C GLY A 38 -4.06 -23.43 -1.97
N VAL A 39 -4.93 -23.79 -1.02
CA VAL A 39 -5.14 -23.02 0.22
C VAL A 39 -3.86 -22.92 1.05
N ILE A 40 -3.18 -24.04 1.28
CA ILE A 40 -1.92 -24.08 2.05
C ILE A 40 -0.83 -23.29 1.33
N THR A 41 -0.71 -23.47 0.01
CA THR A 41 0.29 -22.78 -0.81
C THR A 41 0.09 -21.28 -0.79
N LEU A 42 -1.15 -20.81 -1.00
CA LEU A 42 -1.48 -19.39 -0.92
C LEU A 42 -1.20 -18.85 0.49
N GLY A 43 -1.57 -19.60 1.54
CA GLY A 43 -1.25 -19.27 2.92
C GLY A 43 0.24 -19.07 3.17
N ALA A 44 1.07 -20.02 2.74
CA ALA A 44 2.53 -19.93 2.85
C ALA A 44 3.11 -18.73 2.11
N LEU A 45 2.66 -18.51 0.86
CA LEU A 45 3.13 -17.39 0.04
C LEU A 45 2.72 -16.04 0.63
N THR A 46 1.51 -15.90 1.16
CA THR A 46 1.07 -14.66 1.80
C THR A 46 1.79 -14.40 3.12
N ALA A 47 1.84 -15.40 4.00
CA ALA A 47 2.39 -15.25 5.34
C ALA A 47 3.91 -15.08 5.36
N LEU A 48 4.64 -15.79 4.51
CA LEU A 48 6.11 -15.82 4.51
C LEU A 48 6.72 -15.08 3.31
N GLY A 49 5.94 -14.80 2.27
CA GLY A 49 6.42 -14.13 1.06
C GLY A 49 6.90 -12.71 1.32
N GLY A 50 6.23 -11.96 2.21
CA GLY A 50 6.66 -10.61 2.60
C GLY A 50 8.08 -10.56 3.14
N GLY A 51 8.36 -11.37 4.18
CA GLY A 51 9.70 -11.49 4.75
C GLY A 51 10.73 -12.07 3.78
N THR A 52 10.32 -12.99 2.90
CA THR A 52 11.18 -13.53 1.85
C THR A 52 11.59 -12.46 0.84
N VAL A 53 10.65 -11.65 0.35
CA VAL A 53 10.94 -10.53 -0.57
C VAL A 53 11.88 -9.54 0.10
N ARG A 54 11.61 -9.14 1.35
CA ARG A 54 12.52 -8.27 2.13
C ARG A 54 13.94 -8.87 2.17
N ASN A 55 14.06 -10.13 2.58
CA ASN A 55 15.35 -10.78 2.75
C ASN A 55 16.12 -10.86 1.43
N LEU A 56 15.44 -11.16 0.32
CA LEU A 56 16.04 -11.13 -1.02
C LEU A 56 16.57 -9.75 -1.39
N LEU A 57 15.78 -8.70 -1.13
CA LEU A 57 16.17 -7.31 -1.41
C LEU A 57 17.37 -6.84 -0.59
N LEU A 58 17.46 -7.31 0.66
CA LEU A 58 18.55 -6.94 1.58
C LEU A 58 19.74 -7.91 1.55
N GLY A 59 19.66 -9.00 0.79
CA GLY A 59 20.70 -10.04 0.75
C GLY A 59 20.84 -10.84 2.06
N ILE A 60 19.75 -10.99 2.83
CA ILE A 60 19.75 -11.65 4.13
C ILE A 60 19.43 -13.14 3.94
N TYR A 61 20.37 -14.00 4.32
CA TYR A 61 20.24 -15.46 4.27
C TYR A 61 20.75 -16.11 5.56
N PRO A 62 20.20 -17.28 5.96
CA PRO A 62 19.12 -18.02 5.32
C PRO A 62 17.74 -17.33 5.47
N MET A 63 16.73 -17.81 4.72
CA MET A 63 15.35 -17.34 4.89
C MET A 63 14.79 -17.82 6.24
N VAL A 64 13.97 -17.00 6.90
CA VAL A 64 13.44 -17.30 8.24
C VAL A 64 12.75 -18.67 8.32
N TRP A 65 11.98 -19.03 7.30
CA TRP A 65 11.27 -20.31 7.24
C TRP A 65 12.15 -21.51 6.85
N VAL A 66 13.34 -21.25 6.26
CA VAL A 66 14.36 -22.27 6.01
C VAL A 66 15.14 -22.54 7.29
N GLU A 67 15.46 -21.48 8.04
CA GLU A 67 16.14 -21.59 9.34
C GLU A 67 15.23 -22.20 10.41
N LYS A 68 13.94 -21.82 10.41
CA LYS A 68 12.92 -22.24 11.37
C LYS A 68 11.70 -22.83 10.66
N PRO A 69 11.75 -24.12 10.26
CA PRO A 69 10.67 -24.80 9.54
C PRO A 69 9.35 -24.87 10.32
N GLU A 70 9.38 -24.70 11.65
CA GLU A 70 8.19 -24.64 12.50
C GLU A 70 7.21 -23.53 12.07
N TYR A 71 7.68 -22.44 11.47
CA TYR A 71 6.81 -21.40 10.96
C TYR A 71 5.99 -21.84 9.75
N LEU A 72 6.53 -22.71 8.89
CA LEU A 72 5.77 -23.33 7.81
C LEU A 72 4.67 -24.23 8.36
N LEU A 73 4.98 -25.03 9.39
CA LEU A 73 3.98 -25.89 10.04
C LEU A 73 2.86 -25.05 10.66
N LEU A 74 3.18 -23.93 11.31
CA LEU A 74 2.18 -23.00 11.84
C LEU A 74 1.26 -22.45 10.74
N VAL A 75 1.82 -22.08 9.59
CA VAL A 75 1.02 -21.60 8.45
C VAL A 75 0.11 -22.70 7.91
N VAL A 76 0.61 -23.93 7.74
CA VAL A 76 -0.21 -25.09 7.33
C VAL A 76 -1.37 -25.30 8.30
N VAL A 77 -1.10 -25.33 9.60
CA VAL A 77 -2.13 -25.52 10.63
C VAL A 77 -3.14 -24.37 10.60
N ALA A 78 -2.69 -23.12 10.54
CA ALA A 78 -3.57 -21.95 10.47
C ALA A 78 -4.48 -21.99 9.23
N SER A 79 -3.93 -22.31 8.06
CA SER A 79 -4.69 -22.43 6.81
C SER A 79 -5.72 -23.56 6.88
N VAL A 80 -5.35 -24.75 7.36
CA VAL A 80 -6.27 -25.89 7.52
C VAL A 80 -7.38 -25.56 8.51
N LEU A 81 -7.04 -25.01 9.68
CA LEU A 81 -8.04 -24.63 10.68
C LEU A 81 -9.01 -23.60 10.12
N THR A 82 -8.52 -22.62 9.36
CA THR A 82 -9.35 -21.60 8.70
C THR A 82 -10.39 -22.22 7.76
N VAL A 83 -10.00 -23.23 6.96
CA VAL A 83 -10.94 -23.95 6.09
C VAL A 83 -12.06 -24.62 6.90
N ARG A 84 -11.74 -25.19 8.07
CA ARG A 84 -12.72 -25.88 8.92
C ARG A 84 -13.71 -24.93 9.57
N ILE A 85 -13.27 -23.73 9.92
CA ILE A 85 -14.12 -22.67 10.48
C ILE A 85 -14.72 -21.76 9.40
N SER A 86 -14.69 -22.16 8.12
CA SER A 86 -15.14 -21.34 7.00
C SER A 86 -16.62 -20.96 6.99
N TRP A 87 -17.47 -21.74 7.64
CA TRP A 87 -18.87 -21.38 7.89
C TRP A 87 -19.04 -20.07 8.70
N LEU A 88 -18.12 -19.76 9.62
CA LEU A 88 -18.09 -18.50 10.37
C LEU A 88 -17.63 -17.33 9.48
N MET A 89 -16.99 -17.63 8.34
CA MET A 89 -16.33 -16.66 7.48
C MET A 89 -17.26 -15.89 6.56
N TYR A 90 -18.53 -16.29 6.45
CA TYR A 90 -19.57 -15.51 5.77
C TYR A 90 -19.78 -14.12 6.44
N GLN A 91 -19.63 -14.03 7.77
CA GLN A 91 -19.70 -12.77 8.52
C GLN A 91 -18.36 -12.01 8.58
N LEU A 92 -17.25 -12.63 8.15
CA LEU A 92 -15.88 -12.17 8.40
C LEU A 92 -15.33 -11.21 7.33
N ARG A 93 -16.13 -10.56 6.48
CA ARG A 93 -15.60 -9.53 5.56
C ARG A 93 -14.86 -8.42 6.34
N ARG A 94 -15.37 -8.06 7.52
CA ARG A 94 -14.69 -7.16 8.47
C ARG A 94 -13.53 -7.86 9.21
N GLY A 95 -13.70 -9.12 9.61
CA GLY A 95 -12.65 -9.88 10.30
C GLY A 95 -11.39 -10.09 9.44
N PHE A 96 -11.56 -10.31 8.14
CA PHE A 96 -10.47 -10.38 7.16
C PHE A 96 -9.64 -9.08 7.14
N LEU A 97 -10.30 -7.92 7.05
CA LEU A 97 -9.60 -6.62 7.02
C LEU A 97 -8.90 -6.30 8.34
N VAL A 98 -9.46 -6.76 9.46
CA VAL A 98 -8.85 -6.60 10.78
C VAL A 98 -7.64 -7.54 10.94
N ALA A 99 -7.76 -8.81 10.55
CA ALA A 99 -6.64 -9.76 10.57
C ALA A 99 -5.49 -9.28 9.68
N ASP A 100 -5.80 -8.80 8.48
CA ASP A 100 -4.84 -8.19 7.55
C ASP A 100 -4.19 -6.94 8.14
N ALA A 101 -4.94 -6.06 8.82
CA ALA A 101 -4.38 -4.91 9.53
C ALA A 101 -3.43 -5.31 10.69
N ILE A 102 -3.74 -6.40 11.40
CA ILE A 102 -2.87 -6.97 12.45
C ILE A 102 -1.59 -7.53 11.83
N GLY A 103 -1.71 -8.30 10.75
CA GLY A 103 -0.58 -8.85 9.99
C GLY A 103 0.36 -7.75 9.51
N LEU A 104 -0.20 -6.74 8.85
CA LEU A 104 0.54 -5.56 8.40
C LEU A 104 1.27 -4.86 9.56
N ALA A 105 0.59 -4.60 10.68
CA ALA A 105 1.21 -3.88 11.80
C ALA A 105 2.39 -4.65 12.40
N ALA A 106 2.26 -5.97 12.55
CA ALA A 106 3.33 -6.84 13.01
C ALA A 106 4.51 -6.85 12.02
N PHE A 107 4.23 -7.03 10.72
CA PHE A 107 5.26 -7.11 9.68
C PHE A 107 5.97 -5.81 9.39
N VAL A 108 5.31 -4.66 9.56
CA VAL A 108 5.98 -3.35 9.51
C VAL A 108 7.06 -3.28 10.58
N VAL A 109 6.73 -3.63 11.83
CA VAL A 109 7.71 -3.61 12.92
C VAL A 109 8.83 -4.61 12.71
N VAL A 110 8.51 -5.85 12.33
CA VAL A 110 9.53 -6.87 12.01
C VAL A 110 10.43 -6.41 10.86
N GLY A 111 9.88 -5.73 9.84
CA GLY A 111 10.64 -5.16 8.73
C GLY A 111 11.60 -4.05 9.15
N ILE A 112 11.13 -3.11 9.97
CA ILE A 112 11.95 -2.02 10.51
C ILE A 112 13.10 -2.59 11.35
N GLN A 113 12.76 -3.48 12.30
CA GLN A 113 13.70 -4.11 13.21
C GLN A 113 14.80 -4.84 12.45
N THR A 114 14.43 -5.73 11.52
CA THR A 114 15.42 -6.49 10.73
C THR A 114 16.35 -5.56 9.95
N ALA A 115 15.86 -4.47 9.36
CA ALA A 115 16.73 -3.54 8.63
C ALA A 115 17.75 -2.85 9.55
N ILE A 116 17.31 -2.42 10.74
CA ILE A 116 18.17 -1.74 11.72
C ILE A 116 19.22 -2.71 12.27
N GLU A 117 18.84 -3.95 12.59
CA GLU A 117 19.77 -5.00 13.05
C GLU A 117 20.86 -5.31 12.03
N HIS A 118 20.56 -5.16 10.73
CA HIS A 118 21.52 -5.34 9.65
C HIS A 118 22.28 -4.04 9.30
N GLY A 119 22.22 -3.02 10.15
CA GLY A 119 23.00 -1.79 10.03
C GLY A 119 22.47 -0.82 8.98
N HIS A 120 21.23 -0.97 8.51
CA HIS A 120 20.65 -0.09 7.51
C HIS A 120 20.01 1.17 8.12
N GLY A 121 20.08 2.27 7.37
CA GLY A 121 19.47 3.55 7.76
C GLY A 121 17.97 3.66 7.46
N PHE A 122 17.39 4.79 7.84
CA PHE A 122 15.95 5.10 7.75
C PHE A 122 15.29 4.73 6.41
N ILE A 123 15.90 5.10 5.29
CA ILE A 123 15.31 4.89 3.96
C ILE A 123 15.14 3.39 3.68
N ILE A 124 16.16 2.60 3.98
CA ILE A 124 16.13 1.15 3.77
C ILE A 124 15.22 0.48 4.80
N ALA A 125 15.14 0.99 6.03
CA ALA A 125 14.16 0.53 7.02
C ALA A 125 12.72 0.75 6.53
N CYS A 126 12.41 1.88 5.89
CA CYS A 126 11.12 2.12 5.25
C CYS A 126 10.82 1.10 4.14
N VAL A 127 11.81 0.82 3.28
CA VAL A 127 11.68 -0.18 2.21
C VAL A 127 11.49 -1.58 2.78
N ALA A 128 12.20 -1.94 3.84
CA ALA A 128 12.07 -3.21 4.52
C ALA A 128 10.70 -3.37 5.18
N ALA A 129 10.20 -2.32 5.85
CA ALA A 129 8.86 -2.27 6.44
C ALA A 129 7.77 -2.47 5.38
N LEU A 130 7.86 -1.75 4.27
CA LEU A 130 6.90 -1.83 3.16
C LEU A 130 6.95 -3.19 2.47
N SER A 131 8.13 -3.68 2.12
CA SER A 131 8.28 -4.98 1.46
C SER A 131 7.77 -6.12 2.34
N THR A 132 8.06 -6.11 3.64
CA THR A 132 7.58 -7.13 4.57
C THR A 132 6.06 -7.06 4.76
N GLY A 133 5.54 -5.86 5.02
CA GLY A 133 4.12 -5.67 5.35
C GLY A 133 3.18 -5.82 4.17
N VAL A 134 3.62 -5.50 2.95
CA VAL A 134 2.72 -5.37 1.80
C VAL A 134 2.85 -6.51 0.79
N SER A 135 4.06 -7.05 0.58
CA SER A 135 4.28 -7.99 -0.52
C SER A 135 3.49 -9.28 -0.36
N GLY A 136 3.29 -9.75 0.88
CA GLY A 136 2.43 -10.91 1.17
C GLY A 136 0.99 -10.71 0.68
N GLY A 137 0.39 -9.58 1.02
CA GLY A 137 -0.94 -9.18 0.56
C GLY A 137 -1.02 -8.97 -0.95
N ILE A 138 0.04 -8.43 -1.59
CA ILE A 138 0.11 -8.34 -3.06
C ILE A 138 0.08 -9.73 -3.68
N ILE A 139 0.92 -10.66 -3.22
CA ILE A 139 0.98 -12.04 -3.73
C ILE A 139 -0.39 -12.70 -3.56
N ARG A 140 -1.01 -12.56 -2.38
CA ARG A 140 -2.37 -13.06 -2.11
C ARG A 140 -3.36 -12.56 -3.13
N ASP A 141 -3.42 -11.25 -3.32
CA ASP A 141 -4.48 -10.60 -4.08
C ASP A 141 -4.29 -10.84 -5.60
N VAL A 142 -3.05 -10.81 -6.10
CA VAL A 142 -2.71 -11.13 -7.50
C VAL A 142 -3.04 -12.58 -7.83
N LEU A 143 -2.61 -13.53 -6.99
CA LEU A 143 -2.97 -14.94 -7.16
C LEU A 143 -4.48 -15.17 -6.97
N SER A 144 -5.17 -14.22 -6.34
CA SER A 144 -6.62 -14.23 -6.16
C SER A 144 -7.44 -13.52 -7.25
N ASP A 145 -6.80 -13.13 -8.35
CA ASP A 145 -7.39 -12.35 -9.44
C ASP A 145 -8.08 -11.05 -8.96
N ARG A 146 -7.40 -10.34 -8.05
CA ARG A 146 -7.88 -9.08 -7.46
C ARG A 146 -6.79 -8.03 -7.51
N VAL A 147 -7.18 -6.79 -7.80
CA VAL A 147 -6.30 -5.63 -7.57
C VAL A 147 -5.92 -5.58 -6.07
N PRO A 148 -4.62 -5.62 -5.73
CA PRO A 148 -4.14 -5.62 -4.35
C PRO A 148 -4.69 -4.50 -3.48
N LEU A 149 -4.95 -4.79 -2.21
CA LEU A 149 -5.48 -3.81 -1.24
C LEU A 149 -4.59 -2.56 -1.13
N VAL A 150 -3.28 -2.72 -1.23
CA VAL A 150 -2.33 -1.59 -1.19
C VAL A 150 -2.54 -0.59 -2.34
N PHE A 151 -2.94 -1.07 -3.51
CA PHE A 151 -3.19 -0.22 -4.69
C PHE A 151 -4.63 0.28 -4.73
N ARG A 152 -5.48 -0.17 -3.81
CA ARG A 152 -6.82 0.37 -3.62
C ARG A 152 -6.77 1.57 -2.68
N LYS A 153 -7.90 2.26 -2.62
CA LYS A 153 -8.26 3.47 -1.84
C LYS A 153 -7.97 3.41 -0.32
N GLU A 154 -6.89 2.81 0.19
CA GLU A 154 -6.65 2.67 1.63
C GLU A 154 -5.24 3.12 2.04
N LEU A 155 -5.12 3.61 3.28
CA LEU A 155 -3.85 4.02 3.89
C LEU A 155 -3.02 2.79 4.31
N TYR A 156 -2.60 1.98 3.33
CA TYR A 156 -1.88 0.74 3.56
C TYR A 156 -0.37 1.01 3.66
N ALA A 157 0.24 1.42 2.54
CA ALA A 157 1.66 1.78 2.47
C ALA A 157 1.98 3.02 3.32
N SER A 158 1.07 4.00 3.37
CA SER A 158 1.27 5.20 4.17
C SER A 158 1.32 4.91 5.67
N ALA A 159 0.54 3.94 6.17
CA ALA A 159 0.62 3.54 7.57
C ALA A 159 1.99 2.93 7.93
N ALA A 160 2.57 2.12 7.03
CA ALA A 160 3.92 1.57 7.21
C ALA A 160 5.00 2.66 7.26
N VAL A 161 4.90 3.66 6.37
CA VAL A 161 5.82 4.81 6.37
C VAL A 161 5.69 5.62 7.66
N ILE A 162 4.47 5.93 8.10
CA ILE A 162 4.23 6.66 9.34
C ILE A 162 4.78 5.88 10.55
N GLY A 163 4.57 4.55 10.59
CA GLY A 163 5.14 3.68 11.60
C GLY A 163 6.67 3.73 11.64
N THR A 164 7.31 3.73 10.47
CA THR A 164 8.78 3.81 10.36
C THR A 164 9.31 5.17 10.82
N VAL A 165 8.62 6.27 10.48
CA VAL A 165 8.97 7.61 10.97
C VAL A 165 8.85 7.67 12.49
N ALA A 166 7.75 7.17 13.06
CA ALA A 166 7.55 7.15 14.50
C ALA A 166 8.63 6.34 15.21
N TRP A 167 8.94 5.14 14.71
CA TRP A 167 10.04 4.32 15.21
C TRP A 167 11.35 5.09 15.22
N TRP A 168 11.71 5.72 14.10
CA TRP A 168 12.98 6.43 13.96
C TRP A 168 13.09 7.61 14.93
N LEU A 169 12.02 8.37 15.12
CA LEU A 169 11.98 9.48 16.07
C LEU A 169 12.14 9.01 17.52
N MET A 170 11.48 7.91 17.90
CA MET A 170 11.61 7.36 19.24
C MET A 170 13.01 6.77 19.49
N MET A 171 13.59 6.13 18.47
CA MET A 171 14.98 5.67 18.52
C MET A 171 15.96 6.83 18.73
N MET A 172 15.79 7.95 18.01
CA MET A 172 16.61 9.15 18.20
C MET A 172 16.41 9.80 19.57
N ALA A 173 15.23 9.65 20.17
CA ALA A 173 14.93 10.13 21.52
C ALA A 173 15.46 9.22 22.64
N GLY A 174 16.13 8.11 22.30
CA GLY A 174 16.67 7.15 23.27
C GLY A 174 15.60 6.31 23.98
N VAL A 175 14.42 6.17 23.37
CA VAL A 175 13.34 5.36 23.92
C VAL A 175 13.73 3.87 23.87
N PRO A 176 13.49 3.09 24.94
CA PRO A 176 13.73 1.66 24.96
C PRO A 176 13.04 0.92 23.81
N GLU A 177 13.73 -0.05 23.23
CA GLU A 177 13.31 -0.75 22.02
C GLU A 177 11.95 -1.46 22.16
N TRP A 178 11.68 -2.12 23.29
CA TRP A 178 10.39 -2.75 23.56
C TRP A 178 9.22 -1.75 23.54
N ILE A 179 9.45 -0.49 23.95
CA ILE A 179 8.46 0.58 23.85
C ILE A 179 8.27 0.98 22.39
N ASN A 180 9.36 1.11 21.62
CA ASN A 180 9.30 1.41 20.18
C ASN A 180 8.46 0.38 19.43
N VAL A 181 8.63 -0.90 19.76
CA VAL A 181 7.84 -2.00 19.21
C VAL A 181 6.36 -1.83 19.51
N ILE A 182 5.98 -1.70 20.79
CA ILE A 182 4.58 -1.60 21.20
C ILE A 182 3.91 -0.37 20.58
N VAL A 183 4.55 0.79 20.69
CA VAL A 183 4.00 2.06 20.18
C VAL A 183 3.85 2.00 18.66
N THR A 184 4.84 1.47 17.94
CA THR A 184 4.77 1.38 16.47
C THR A 184 3.67 0.42 16.02
N VAL A 185 3.53 -0.76 16.65
CA VAL A 185 2.43 -1.69 16.33
C VAL A 185 1.08 -1.02 16.56
N LEU A 186 0.87 -0.40 17.73
CA LEU A 186 -0.39 0.25 18.06
C LEU A 186 -0.71 1.41 17.13
N LEU A 187 0.31 2.18 16.73
CA LEU A 187 0.16 3.29 15.79
C LEU A 187 -0.27 2.79 14.41
N VAL A 188 0.45 1.82 13.84
CA VAL A 188 0.16 1.29 12.50
C VAL A 188 -1.21 0.61 12.49
N LEU A 189 -1.50 -0.23 13.49
CA LEU A 189 -2.80 -0.89 13.63
C LEU A 189 -3.92 0.13 13.82
N GLY A 190 -3.72 1.14 14.67
CA GLY A 190 -4.68 2.21 14.92
C GLY A 190 -5.02 3.00 13.67
N ILE A 191 -4.00 3.40 12.89
CA ILE A 191 -4.19 4.08 11.60
C ILE A 191 -5.02 3.21 10.65
N ARG A 192 -4.68 1.92 10.54
CA ARG A 192 -5.41 0.97 9.68
C ARG A 192 -6.87 0.81 10.11
N LEU A 193 -7.13 0.58 11.39
CA LEU A 193 -8.49 0.40 11.90
C LEU A 193 -9.34 1.68 11.73
N VAL A 194 -8.75 2.86 11.97
CA VAL A 194 -9.43 4.14 11.74
C VAL A 194 -9.68 4.36 10.26
N SER A 195 -8.71 4.06 9.38
CA SER A 195 -8.86 4.15 7.93
C SER A 195 -9.99 3.26 7.42
N LEU A 196 -10.07 2.01 7.91
CA LEU A 196 -11.12 1.07 7.56
C LEU A 196 -12.50 1.51 8.05
N LYS A 197 -12.58 2.10 9.25
CA LYS A 197 -13.86 2.61 9.81
C LYS A 197 -14.35 3.86 9.10
N ARG A 198 -13.45 4.78 8.74
CA ARG A 198 -13.78 6.09 8.14
C ARG A 198 -13.75 6.09 6.62
N GLY A 199 -13.30 5.02 5.98
CA GLY A 199 -13.15 4.96 4.52
C GLY A 199 -12.10 5.94 3.98
N TRP A 200 -11.04 6.19 4.75
CA TRP A 200 -9.96 7.10 4.33
C TRP A 200 -9.23 6.51 3.11
N SER A 201 -9.08 7.35 2.09
CA SER A 201 -8.49 6.96 0.81
C SER A 201 -7.54 8.02 0.28
N LEU A 202 -6.49 7.55 -0.39
CA LEU A 202 -5.63 8.42 -1.19
C LEU A 202 -6.33 8.78 -2.52
N PRO A 203 -6.00 9.93 -3.12
CA PRO A 203 -6.54 10.32 -4.41
C PRO A 203 -6.24 9.25 -5.47
N VAL A 204 -7.28 8.80 -6.16
CA VAL A 204 -7.16 7.81 -7.24
C VAL A 204 -6.91 8.55 -8.54
N TYR A 205 -5.88 8.12 -9.28
CA TYR A 205 -5.67 8.55 -10.64
C TYR A 205 -6.60 7.77 -11.57
N GLU A 206 -7.57 8.46 -12.15
CA GLU A 206 -8.49 7.91 -13.15
C GLU A 206 -8.14 8.54 -14.50
N TYR A 207 -7.74 7.69 -15.44
CA TYR A 207 -7.48 8.08 -16.82
C TYR A 207 -8.72 7.75 -17.64
N ASP A 208 -9.35 8.78 -18.18
CA ASP A 208 -10.57 8.69 -18.97
C ASP A 208 -10.21 9.02 -20.42
N ASP A 209 -10.09 7.97 -21.24
CA ASP A 209 -9.70 8.06 -22.65
C ASP A 209 -10.63 9.00 -23.43
N GLU A 210 -11.93 8.99 -23.15
CA GLU A 210 -12.93 9.81 -23.84
C GLU A 210 -12.75 11.29 -23.48
N ARG A 211 -12.57 11.61 -22.19
CA ARG A 211 -12.26 12.98 -21.75
C ARG A 211 -10.94 13.51 -22.28
N VAL A 212 -9.92 12.65 -22.39
CA VAL A 212 -8.61 13.07 -22.88
C VAL A 212 -8.63 13.25 -24.39
N ALA A 213 -9.40 12.43 -25.13
CA ALA A 213 -9.59 12.59 -26.57
C ALA A 213 -10.32 13.90 -26.94
N GLU A 214 -11.18 14.42 -26.07
CA GLU A 214 -11.82 15.74 -26.26
C GLU A 214 -10.84 16.92 -26.09
N ILE A 215 -9.67 16.71 -25.46
CA ILE A 215 -8.69 17.77 -25.23
C ILE A 215 -7.78 17.90 -26.45
N ASP A 216 -7.95 18.98 -27.21
CA ASP A 216 -7.02 19.30 -28.30
C ASP A 216 -5.59 19.52 -27.73
N PRO A 217 -4.61 18.69 -28.13
CA PRO A 217 -3.25 18.74 -27.59
C PRO A 217 -2.55 20.08 -27.85
N LYS A 218 -2.94 20.82 -28.91
CA LYS A 218 -2.39 22.15 -29.22
C LYS A 218 -2.78 23.19 -28.17
N TYR A 219 -3.90 23.00 -27.46
CA TYR A 219 -4.41 23.94 -26.45
C TYR A 219 -4.27 23.43 -25.02
N ALA A 220 -3.84 22.19 -24.80
CA ALA A 220 -3.71 21.58 -23.47
C ALA A 220 -2.77 22.40 -22.55
N LEU A 221 -1.55 22.68 -23.01
CA LEU A 221 -0.56 23.50 -22.31
C LEU A 221 -1.03 24.94 -22.12
N THR A 222 -1.59 25.53 -23.17
CA THR A 222 -2.12 26.91 -23.14
C THR A 222 -3.23 27.05 -22.11
N SER A 223 -4.15 26.09 -22.03
CA SER A 223 -5.26 26.10 -21.07
C SER A 223 -4.79 25.87 -19.62
N TYR A 224 -3.72 25.08 -19.42
CA TYR A 224 -3.08 24.89 -18.12
C TYR A 224 -2.45 26.19 -17.61
N PHE A 225 -1.65 26.85 -18.44
CA PHE A 225 -1.06 28.16 -18.11
C PHE A 225 -2.15 29.23 -17.94
N TYR A 226 -3.19 29.22 -18.77
CA TYR A 226 -4.30 30.18 -18.69
C TYR A 226 -5.14 30.02 -17.42
N ARG A 227 -5.43 28.78 -16.99
CA ARG A 227 -6.11 28.50 -15.71
C ARG A 227 -5.25 28.90 -14.51
N ARG A 228 -3.94 28.66 -14.57
CA ARG A 228 -3.00 29.01 -13.49
C ARG A 228 -2.77 30.52 -13.39
N ALA A 229 -2.70 31.23 -14.52
CA ALA A 229 -2.65 32.70 -14.58
C ALA A 229 -3.93 33.37 -14.05
N ARG A 230 -5.09 32.70 -14.18
CA ARG A 230 -6.38 33.16 -13.63
C ARG A 230 -6.45 33.15 -12.10
N MET A 231 -5.54 32.45 -11.42
CA MET A 231 -5.46 32.43 -9.95
C MET A 231 -4.63 33.59 -9.37
N VAL A 232 -4.02 34.43 -10.21
CA VAL A 232 -3.26 35.60 -9.77
C VAL A 232 -4.22 36.76 -9.40
N PRO A 233 -4.14 37.33 -8.18
CA PRO A 233 -4.95 38.49 -7.79
C PRO A 233 -4.76 39.65 -8.77
N GLY A 234 -5.85 40.21 -9.31
CA GLY A 234 -5.79 41.32 -10.28
C GLY A 234 -5.87 40.93 -11.77
N ALA A 235 -5.70 39.64 -12.12
CA ALA A 235 -5.76 39.18 -13.52
C ALA A 235 -7.11 39.51 -14.20
N ARG A 236 -8.23 39.50 -13.45
CA ARG A 236 -9.56 39.86 -13.95
C ARG A 236 -9.64 41.28 -14.54
N GLN A 237 -8.83 42.21 -14.06
CA GLN A 237 -8.84 43.61 -14.48
C GLN A 237 -8.10 43.80 -15.81
N VAL A 238 -7.00 43.08 -16.01
CA VAL A 238 -6.26 43.01 -17.28
C VAL A 238 -7.11 42.36 -18.38
N TYR A 239 -7.83 41.28 -18.06
CA TYR A 239 -8.68 40.58 -19.05
C TYR A 239 -9.93 41.38 -19.48
N ARG A 240 -10.42 42.33 -18.67
CA ARG A 240 -11.49 43.25 -19.12
C ARG A 240 -11.02 44.18 -20.24
N GLY A 241 -9.74 44.54 -20.28
CA GLY A 241 -9.14 45.32 -21.37
C GLY A 241 -8.97 44.52 -22.66
N ILE A 242 -8.61 43.23 -22.53
CA ILE A 242 -8.37 42.33 -23.68
C ILE A 242 -9.68 41.94 -24.40
N LYS A 243 -10.85 42.05 -23.73
CA LYS A 243 -12.17 41.77 -24.33
C LYS A 243 -12.56 42.71 -25.50
N ARG A 244 -11.75 43.74 -25.81
CA ARG A 244 -11.90 44.58 -27.01
C ARG A 244 -11.18 44.04 -28.24
N ILE A 245 -10.36 43.00 -28.11
CA ILE A 245 -9.80 42.30 -29.27
C ILE A 245 -10.89 41.36 -29.79
N ARG A 246 -11.42 41.68 -30.97
CA ARG A 246 -12.43 40.91 -31.70
C ARG A 246 -12.06 39.43 -31.65
N ARG A 247 -12.88 38.60 -31.01
CA ARG A 247 -12.76 37.14 -31.13
C ARG A 247 -13.16 36.78 -32.56
N PRO A 248 -12.35 36.01 -33.29
CA PRO A 248 -12.77 35.52 -34.58
C PRO A 248 -14.00 34.63 -34.41
N ASP A 249 -15.05 34.86 -35.21
CA ASP A 249 -16.23 34.01 -35.25
C ASP A 249 -16.00 32.91 -36.30
N PRO A 250 -15.93 31.63 -35.90
CA PRO A 250 -15.67 30.52 -36.81
C PRO A 250 -16.78 30.28 -37.85
N ARG A 251 -17.90 31.01 -37.79
CA ARG A 251 -18.97 30.99 -38.79
C ARG A 251 -18.88 32.12 -39.83
N THR A 252 -18.15 33.20 -39.55
CA THR A 252 -18.13 34.39 -40.43
C THR A 252 -16.73 34.82 -40.85
N ASP A 253 -15.68 34.39 -40.15
CA ASP A 253 -14.32 34.73 -40.53
C ASP A 253 -13.75 33.66 -41.48
N PRO A 254 -13.13 34.06 -42.60
CA PRO A 254 -12.56 33.13 -43.56
C PRO A 254 -11.46 32.30 -42.89
N LYS A 255 -11.40 31.01 -43.25
CA LYS A 255 -10.30 30.14 -42.81
C LYS A 255 -8.99 30.73 -43.35
N PRO A 256 -7.95 30.89 -42.53
CA PRO A 256 -6.62 31.09 -43.08
C PRO A 256 -6.29 29.79 -43.82
N ASP A 257 -6.10 29.87 -45.14
CA ASP A 257 -5.49 28.88 -46.06
C ASP A 257 -6.14 28.84 -47.48
N GLU A 258 -7.00 29.79 -47.88
CA GLU A 258 -7.56 29.85 -49.26
C GLU A 258 -7.04 31.01 -50.15
N GLU A 259 -6.03 31.78 -49.71
CA GLU A 259 -5.38 32.80 -50.55
C GLU A 259 -3.89 32.49 -50.73
N ALA A 260 -3.57 31.48 -51.54
CA ALA A 260 -2.32 31.37 -52.30
C ALA A 260 -2.36 30.07 -53.13
N ASP A 261 -3.13 30.05 -54.22
CA ASP A 261 -2.89 29.18 -55.38
C ASP A 261 -3.87 29.54 -56.52
N THR A 262 -3.70 30.73 -57.10
CA THR A 262 -4.08 31.03 -58.48
C THR A 262 -3.19 32.16 -59.00
N GLU A 263 -2.29 31.77 -59.91
CA GLU A 263 -1.55 32.52 -60.96
C GLU A 263 -0.83 33.82 -60.62
#